data_AF-A0A3M1A7R1-F1
#
_entry.id   AF-A0A3M1A7R1-F1
#
_cell.length_a   1.000
_cell.length_b   1.000
_cell.length_c   1.000
_cell.angle_alpha   90.00
_cell.angle_beta   90.00
_cell.angle_gamma   90.00
#
_symmetry.space_group_name_H-M   'P 1'
#
loop_
_entity.id
_entity.type
_entity.pdbx_description
1 polymer ?
#
loop_
_entity_poly.entity_id
_entity_poly.type
_entity_poly.pdbx_seq_one_letter_code
_entity_poly.pdbx_strand_id
1 'polypeptide(L)'
;MKRIKHYHCHLPGVMVLIFMVHSLFAQGGIPLSVDMAQFRDAKNNPYLEIYYAVPDNAIHYIKNDRGLYVSKAVMDLMIYKGDSLWANKVWKVEKTRQDSLELEKSRQMIDMFRYFLDEPTTYRVVMHIRDLTQENRIDSIETEIHCRMFSDKSLELSDVQLASKIQKASPGSSNVFNKRNYEVIPNPTLIFGENAPVLYYYFEVYNVMKNVPGNIYKCMAFLKDASGKVVEGLGSPSRTKRKRYDNTVEMGIINVSKLPSGQYYFVYGVSDSSGNLIKTREKKIFIYNPSIAGTTLAKRTGVIKSGSFGELDTMNEEALDQEFKYMRYITSKEDRNFYKNLTNLQAKREFIYSLWNSYQNAEGVDPMTFRKIYLGRIQEANNRYQESGKKGWETDRGRVFVLYGAPTNIERFPNSPQNKPYQIWTYDYLRGQGGVVFIFADRFGFNKYELLHSTLRGELQDPFWRRYILVGPQQQIESGIIRR
;
A
#
# COMPACT_ATOMS: atom_id res chain seq x y z
N MET A 1 -17.83 29.86 -60.60
CA MET A 1 -18.31 29.07 -59.43
C MET A 1 -17.22 29.21 -58.36
N LYS A 2 -17.36 29.88 -57.19
CA LYS A 2 -18.26 29.61 -56.02
C LYS A 2 -18.40 28.10 -55.81
N ARG A 3 -18.06 27.44 -54.70
CA ARG A 3 -17.90 27.72 -53.24
C ARG A 3 -16.96 26.60 -52.68
N ILE A 4 -16.32 26.58 -51.50
CA ILE A 4 -16.25 27.36 -50.23
C ILE A 4 -14.79 27.22 -49.71
N LYS A 5 -14.26 28.17 -48.90
CA LYS A 5 -13.11 27.92 -47.99
C LYS A 5 -13.64 27.50 -46.62
N HIS A 6 -13.21 26.35 -46.09
CA HIS A 6 -13.44 26.03 -44.67
C HIS A 6 -12.35 26.68 -43.82
N TYR A 7 -12.76 27.54 -42.89
CA TYR A 7 -11.90 28.12 -41.88
C TYR A 7 -11.89 27.20 -40.66
N HIS A 8 -10.79 26.47 -40.43
CA HIS A 8 -10.60 25.80 -39.14
C HIS A 8 -10.12 26.81 -38.10
N CYS A 9 -11.03 27.15 -37.18
CA CYS A 9 -10.71 27.93 -35.99
C CYS A 9 -9.91 27.05 -35.01
N HIS A 10 -8.58 27.11 -35.09
CA HIS A 10 -7.73 26.57 -34.04
C HIS A 10 -7.78 27.49 -32.82
N LEU A 11 -8.55 27.09 -31.80
CA LEU A 11 -8.37 27.63 -30.46
C LEU A 11 -6.97 27.28 -29.95
N PRO A 12 -6.30 28.18 -29.19
CA PRO A 12 -4.99 27.91 -28.64
C PRO A 12 -5.07 26.75 -27.63
N GLY A 13 -4.23 25.73 -27.82
CA GLY A 13 -4.13 24.62 -26.89
C GLY A 13 -3.65 25.09 -25.52
N VAL A 14 -4.49 24.96 -24.50
CA VAL A 14 -4.09 25.21 -23.11
C VAL A 14 -3.13 24.10 -22.70
N MET A 15 -1.85 24.43 -22.70
CA MET A 15 -0.78 23.59 -22.17
C MET A 15 -0.94 23.48 -20.65
N VAL A 16 -1.63 22.44 -20.19
CA VAL A 16 -1.74 22.13 -18.76
C VAL A 16 -0.36 21.69 -18.27
N LEU A 17 0.30 22.55 -17.48
CA LEU A 17 1.53 22.20 -16.80
C LEU A 17 1.29 21.00 -15.89
N ILE A 18 2.00 19.90 -16.12
CA ILE A 18 2.17 18.83 -15.14
C ILE A 18 3.09 19.37 -14.03
N PHE A 19 2.49 19.99 -13.03
CA PHE A 19 3.19 20.32 -11.80
C PHE A 19 3.42 19.02 -11.00
N MET A 20 4.62 18.46 -11.15
CA MET A 20 5.12 17.38 -10.30
C MET A 20 5.48 17.95 -8.91
N VAL A 21 4.46 18.38 -8.15
CA VAL A 21 4.62 18.88 -6.78
C VAL A 21 5.07 17.72 -5.91
N HIS A 22 6.35 17.71 -5.56
CA HIS A 22 6.85 16.90 -4.47
C HIS A 22 6.14 17.37 -3.20
N SER A 23 5.41 16.47 -2.54
CA SER A 23 4.69 16.78 -1.30
C SER A 23 5.65 17.24 -0.21
N LEU A 24 5.78 18.56 -0.05
CA LEU A 24 6.18 19.15 1.22
C LEU A 24 5.16 18.68 2.25
N PHE A 25 5.61 17.91 3.24
CA PHE A 25 4.76 17.41 4.32
C PHE A 25 4.27 18.58 5.18
N ALA A 26 3.13 19.15 4.82
CA ALA A 26 2.38 20.03 5.71
C ALA A 26 1.85 19.22 6.91
N GLN A 27 1.99 19.78 8.11
CA GLN A 27 1.15 19.36 9.24
C GLN A 27 -0.29 19.79 8.92
N GLY A 28 -1.24 18.85 8.88
CA GLY A 28 -2.67 19.14 8.60
C GLY A 28 -3.33 18.42 7.41
N GLY A 29 -2.72 17.35 6.89
CA GLY A 29 -3.29 16.52 5.81
C GLY A 29 -4.69 15.95 6.11
N ILE A 30 -5.35 15.41 5.08
CA ILE A 30 -6.69 14.82 5.17
C ILE A 30 -6.55 13.30 5.19
N PRO A 31 -6.75 12.61 6.34
CA PRO A 31 -6.67 11.15 6.40
C PRO A 31 -7.67 10.49 5.44
N LEU A 32 -7.14 9.94 4.36
CA LEU A 32 -7.85 9.18 3.34
C LEU A 32 -7.32 7.74 3.34
N SER A 33 -8.24 6.77 3.45
CA SER A 33 -7.94 5.34 3.36
C SER A 33 -8.66 4.73 2.18
N VAL A 34 -7.99 3.85 1.44
CA VAL A 34 -8.57 3.09 0.32
C VAL A 34 -8.24 1.62 0.50
N ASP A 35 -9.23 0.77 0.27
CA ASP A 35 -9.08 -0.69 0.19
C ASP A 35 -9.76 -1.21 -1.07
N MET A 36 -9.36 -2.39 -1.53
CA MET A 36 -9.84 -2.99 -2.77
C MET A 36 -10.17 -4.47 -2.61
N ALA A 37 -11.11 -4.96 -3.42
CA ALA A 37 -11.41 -6.38 -3.55
C ALA A 37 -12.00 -6.73 -4.93
N GLN A 38 -11.41 -7.73 -5.58
CA GLN A 38 -11.91 -8.35 -6.81
C GLN A 38 -12.91 -9.49 -6.54
N PHE A 39 -13.96 -9.54 -7.32
CA PHE A 39 -15.01 -10.58 -7.31
C PHE A 39 -15.31 -11.03 -8.74
N ARG A 40 -16.13 -12.07 -8.88
CA ARG A 40 -16.60 -12.59 -10.17
C ARG A 40 -18.10 -12.34 -10.33
N ASP A 41 -18.52 -11.85 -11.49
CA ASP A 41 -19.94 -11.71 -11.83
C ASP A 41 -20.58 -13.04 -12.27
N ALA A 42 -21.89 -13.02 -12.57
CA ALA A 42 -22.61 -14.20 -13.04
C ALA A 42 -22.24 -14.65 -14.47
N LYS A 43 -21.44 -13.86 -15.21
CA LYS A 43 -20.94 -14.13 -16.57
C LYS A 43 -19.44 -14.51 -16.56
N ASN A 44 -18.86 -14.75 -15.38
CA ASN A 44 -17.43 -14.99 -15.13
C ASN A 44 -16.47 -13.81 -15.35
N ASN A 45 -16.97 -12.59 -15.54
CA ASN A 45 -16.10 -11.41 -15.63
C ASN A 45 -15.54 -11.03 -14.25
N PRO A 46 -14.26 -10.64 -14.14
CA PRO A 46 -13.76 -10.01 -12.94
C PRO A 46 -14.34 -8.59 -12.79
N TYR A 47 -14.69 -8.22 -11.56
CA TYR A 47 -14.95 -6.83 -11.22
C TYR A 47 -14.21 -6.45 -9.94
N LEU A 48 -13.75 -5.21 -9.92
CA LEU A 48 -13.08 -4.57 -8.81
C LEU A 48 -14.09 -3.74 -8.02
N GLU A 49 -14.09 -3.88 -6.71
CA GLU A 49 -14.66 -2.90 -5.80
C GLU A 49 -13.54 -2.10 -5.14
N ILE A 50 -13.67 -0.78 -5.18
CA ILE A 50 -12.79 0.20 -4.53
C ILE A 50 -13.59 0.82 -3.40
N TYR A 51 -13.16 0.60 -2.16
CA TYR A 51 -13.74 1.18 -0.96
C TYR A 51 -12.87 2.35 -0.51
N TYR A 52 -13.48 3.44 -0.02
CA TYR A 52 -12.71 4.49 0.65
C TYR A 52 -13.35 4.92 1.97
N ALA A 53 -12.52 5.47 2.86
CA ALA A 53 -12.94 6.09 4.10
C ALA A 53 -12.21 7.42 4.33
N VAL A 54 -12.97 8.44 4.74
CA VAL A 54 -12.46 9.73 5.23
C VAL A 54 -13.16 10.02 6.56
N PRO A 55 -12.46 10.32 7.67
CA PRO A 55 -13.11 10.76 8.90
C PRO A 55 -13.97 12.00 8.65
N ASP A 56 -15.19 12.03 9.19
CA ASP A 56 -16.17 13.11 8.97
C ASP A 56 -15.60 14.46 9.44
N ASN A 57 -14.91 14.46 10.58
CA ASN A 57 -14.21 15.60 11.17
C ASN A 57 -12.86 15.95 10.50
N ALA A 58 -12.41 15.19 9.49
CA ALA A 58 -11.19 15.54 8.75
C ALA A 58 -11.42 16.67 7.75
N ILE A 59 -12.66 16.87 7.25
CA ILE A 59 -13.02 18.01 6.40
C ILE A 59 -13.46 19.15 7.32
N HIS A 60 -12.97 20.36 7.05
CA HIS A 60 -13.33 21.52 7.85
C HIS A 60 -14.80 21.93 7.61
N TYR A 61 -15.45 22.38 8.69
CA TYR A 61 -16.87 22.73 8.72
C TYR A 61 -17.03 24.24 8.92
N ILE A 62 -17.71 24.91 8.01
CA ILE A 62 -18.05 26.35 8.12
C ILE A 62 -19.52 26.51 8.51
N LYS A 63 -19.80 27.43 9.41
CA LYS A 63 -21.19 27.79 9.79
C LYS A 63 -21.83 28.65 8.69
N ASN A 64 -22.96 28.21 8.16
CA ASN A 64 -23.70 28.94 7.13
C ASN A 64 -24.68 29.97 7.72
N ASP A 65 -25.33 30.76 6.85
CA ASP A 65 -26.27 31.83 7.24
C ASP A 65 -27.48 31.34 8.06
N ARG A 66 -27.79 30.04 8.02
CA ARG A 66 -28.85 29.40 8.82
C ARG A 66 -28.33 28.85 10.17
N GLY A 67 -27.07 29.15 10.51
CA GLY A 67 -26.41 28.66 11.72
C GLY A 67 -25.98 27.19 11.66
N LEU A 68 -26.12 26.50 10.53
CA LEU A 68 -25.76 25.08 10.38
C LEU A 68 -24.30 24.93 9.97
N TYR A 69 -23.62 23.92 10.50
CA TYR A 69 -22.26 23.59 10.12
C TYR A 69 -22.27 22.78 8.81
N VAL A 70 -21.53 23.24 7.79
CA VAL A 70 -21.44 22.60 6.47
C VAL A 70 -19.97 22.34 6.11
N SER A 71 -19.66 21.10 5.74
CA SER A 71 -18.37 20.74 5.13
C SER A 71 -18.56 20.38 3.66
N LYS A 72 -17.55 20.68 2.85
CA LYS A 72 -17.55 20.45 1.39
C LYS A 72 -16.18 19.95 0.94
N ALA A 73 -16.14 18.87 0.19
CA ALA A 73 -14.93 18.40 -0.47
C ALA A 73 -15.20 17.96 -1.93
N VAL A 74 -14.15 17.95 -2.73
CA VAL A 74 -14.11 17.26 -4.02
C VAL A 74 -13.26 16.01 -3.85
N MET A 75 -13.78 14.89 -4.35
CA MET A 75 -13.06 13.65 -4.51
C MET A 75 -12.78 13.43 -5.99
N ASP A 76 -11.59 12.93 -6.31
CA ASP A 76 -11.21 12.52 -7.66
C ASP A 76 -10.55 11.14 -7.61
N LEU A 77 -11.18 10.16 -8.24
CA LEU A 77 -10.68 8.79 -8.40
C LEU A 77 -10.20 8.61 -9.83
N MET A 78 -8.93 8.31 -9.99
CA MET A 78 -8.28 7.97 -11.25
C MET A 78 -7.76 6.54 -11.21
N ILE A 79 -8.04 5.78 -12.26
CA ILE A 79 -7.57 4.41 -12.46
C ILE A 79 -6.75 4.40 -13.75
N TYR A 80 -5.48 4.04 -13.63
CA TYR A 80 -4.53 3.98 -14.74
C TYR A 80 -4.22 2.52 -15.10
N LYS A 81 -4.00 2.30 -16.40
CA LYS A 81 -3.55 1.03 -16.99
C LYS A 81 -2.22 1.33 -17.69
N GLY A 82 -1.10 0.98 -17.04
CA GLY A 82 0.20 1.58 -17.37
C GLY A 82 0.15 3.10 -17.16
N ASP A 83 0.65 3.86 -18.13
CA ASP A 83 0.63 5.33 -18.11
C ASP A 83 -0.70 5.94 -18.60
N SER A 84 -1.61 5.12 -19.17
CA SER A 84 -2.89 5.60 -19.70
C SER A 84 -3.96 5.67 -18.62
N LEU A 85 -4.66 6.80 -18.52
CA LEU A 85 -5.86 6.93 -17.69
C LEU A 85 -6.98 6.07 -18.29
N TRP A 86 -7.37 4.99 -17.59
CA TRP A 86 -8.39 4.03 -18.02
C TRP A 86 -9.79 4.44 -17.55
N ALA A 87 -9.91 4.95 -16.32
CA ALA A 87 -11.16 5.52 -15.82
C ALA A 87 -10.92 6.70 -14.86
N ASN A 88 -11.88 7.62 -14.84
CA ASN A 88 -11.91 8.77 -13.93
C ASN A 88 -13.32 8.91 -13.34
N LYS A 89 -13.39 9.39 -12.09
CA LYS A 89 -14.64 9.83 -11.46
C LYS A 89 -14.35 10.99 -10.51
N VAL A 90 -14.95 12.15 -10.80
CA VAL A 90 -14.94 13.32 -9.90
C VAL A 90 -16.33 13.50 -9.30
N TRP A 91 -16.43 13.74 -7.98
CA TRP A 91 -17.68 14.06 -7.31
C TRP A 91 -17.50 14.99 -6.12
N LYS A 92 -18.58 15.64 -5.71
CA LYS A 92 -18.62 16.49 -4.50
C LYS A 92 -19.19 15.69 -3.34
N VAL A 93 -18.57 15.85 -2.17
CA VAL A 93 -19.08 15.37 -0.89
C VAL A 93 -19.48 16.59 -0.07
N GLU A 94 -20.73 16.66 0.37
CA GLU A 94 -21.25 17.73 1.23
C GLU A 94 -21.96 17.11 2.44
N LYS A 95 -21.71 17.65 3.62
CA LYS A 95 -22.37 17.25 4.87
C LYS A 95 -22.83 18.49 5.63
N THR A 96 -24.03 18.41 6.19
CA THR A 96 -24.61 19.44 7.06
C THR A 96 -24.86 18.84 8.45
N ARG A 97 -24.57 19.61 9.51
CA ARG A 97 -24.80 19.26 10.92
C ARG A 97 -25.50 20.42 11.63
N GLN A 98 -26.30 20.11 12.65
CA GLN A 98 -27.01 21.12 13.44
C GLN A 98 -26.15 21.69 14.57
N ASP A 99 -25.26 20.89 15.17
CA ASP A 99 -24.49 21.24 16.36
C ASP A 99 -23.04 20.75 16.24
N SER A 100 -22.11 21.47 16.86
CA SER A 100 -20.69 21.14 16.98
C SER A 100 -20.42 19.87 17.78
N LEU A 101 -21.29 19.48 18.73
CA LEU A 101 -21.14 18.20 19.46
C LEU A 101 -21.32 16.96 18.56
N GLU A 102 -21.89 17.10 17.37
CA GLU A 102 -21.90 16.02 16.37
C GLU A 102 -20.55 15.87 15.64
N LEU A 103 -19.69 16.90 15.65
CA LEU A 103 -18.38 16.90 14.99
C LEU A 103 -17.32 16.14 15.81
N GLU A 104 -17.51 16.01 17.12
CA GLU A 104 -16.61 15.25 18.00
C GLU A 104 -16.75 13.72 17.84
N LYS A 105 -17.89 13.26 17.29
CA LYS A 105 -18.11 11.83 17.02
C LYS A 105 -17.27 11.43 15.81
N SER A 106 -16.30 10.53 16.00
CA SER A 106 -15.37 10.02 14.98
C SER A 106 -16.03 9.11 13.92
N ARG A 107 -17.10 9.59 13.29
CA ARG A 107 -17.77 8.96 12.15
C ARG A 107 -16.81 8.94 10.95
N GLN A 108 -16.94 7.93 10.10
CA GLN A 108 -16.28 7.88 8.80
C GLN A 108 -17.29 8.05 7.68
N MET A 109 -16.96 8.88 6.69
CA MET A 109 -17.60 8.89 5.39
C MET A 109 -17.01 7.75 4.58
N ILE A 110 -17.82 6.74 4.30
CA ILE A 110 -17.46 5.53 3.58
C ILE A 110 -18.34 5.44 2.33
N ASP A 111 -17.76 5.06 1.19
CA ASP A 111 -18.48 4.75 -0.06
C ASP A 111 -17.74 3.64 -0.83
N MET A 112 -18.34 3.16 -1.93
CA MET A 112 -17.79 2.09 -2.77
C MET A 112 -18.07 2.33 -4.26
N PHE A 113 -17.06 2.12 -5.10
CA PHE A 113 -17.22 2.10 -6.56
C PHE A 113 -16.88 0.72 -7.14
N ARG A 114 -17.71 0.27 -8.09
CA ARG A 114 -17.51 -0.99 -8.80
C ARG A 114 -17.09 -0.72 -10.25
N TYR A 115 -16.00 -1.34 -10.68
CA TYR A 115 -15.49 -1.29 -12.06
C TYR A 115 -15.36 -2.71 -12.59
N PHE A 116 -15.88 -2.98 -13.78
CA PHE A 116 -15.64 -4.23 -14.48
C PHE A 116 -14.29 -4.12 -15.17
N LEU A 117 -13.38 -5.04 -14.88
CA LEU A 117 -12.03 -5.03 -15.45
C LEU A 117 -11.99 -5.95 -16.66
N ASP A 118 -11.39 -5.46 -17.73
CA ASP A 118 -11.38 -6.06 -19.06
C ASP A 118 -10.15 -6.94 -19.32
N GLU A 119 -9.03 -6.66 -18.64
CA GLU A 119 -7.76 -7.35 -18.89
C GLU A 119 -7.00 -7.76 -17.61
N PRO A 120 -6.28 -8.91 -17.62
CA PRO A 120 -5.44 -9.34 -16.50
C PRO A 120 -4.11 -8.57 -16.47
N THR A 121 -4.17 -7.35 -15.95
CA THR A 121 -3.00 -6.46 -15.79
C THR A 121 -3.03 -5.73 -14.44
N THR A 122 -1.94 -5.06 -14.09
CA THR A 122 -1.91 -4.19 -12.91
C THR A 122 -2.53 -2.84 -13.24
N TYR A 123 -3.52 -2.45 -12.45
CA TYR A 123 -4.13 -1.12 -12.49
C TYR A 123 -3.62 -0.31 -11.29
N ARG A 124 -3.25 0.95 -11.54
CA ARG A 124 -2.79 1.90 -10.53
C ARG A 124 -3.93 2.84 -10.18
N VAL A 125 -4.35 2.84 -8.93
CA VAL A 125 -5.53 3.54 -8.41
C VAL A 125 -5.05 4.71 -7.56
N VAL A 126 -5.39 5.92 -7.99
CA VAL A 126 -5.08 7.17 -7.28
C VAL A 126 -6.39 7.82 -6.86
N MET A 127 -6.51 8.17 -5.58
CA MET A 127 -7.65 8.93 -5.07
C MET A 127 -7.16 10.20 -4.39
N HIS A 128 -7.67 11.34 -4.85
CA HIS A 128 -7.43 12.65 -4.27
C HIS A 128 -8.67 13.12 -3.49
N ILE A 129 -8.42 13.88 -2.43
CA ILE A 129 -9.42 14.67 -1.71
C ILE A 129 -8.96 16.12 -1.63
N ARG A 130 -9.86 17.05 -1.90
CA ARG A 130 -9.66 18.49 -1.71
C ARG A 130 -10.76 19.04 -0.82
N ASP A 131 -10.40 19.64 0.32
CA ASP A 131 -11.32 20.46 1.10
C ASP A 131 -11.67 21.71 0.29
N LEU A 132 -12.96 22.03 0.15
CA LEU A 132 -13.43 23.24 -0.52
C LEU A 132 -13.64 24.42 0.45
N THR A 133 -13.51 24.17 1.75
CA THR A 133 -13.69 25.18 2.80
C THR A 133 -12.35 25.81 3.26
N GLN A 134 -11.22 25.23 2.83
CA GLN A 134 -9.87 25.72 3.14
C GLN A 134 -9.01 25.72 1.88
N GLU A 135 -8.27 26.81 1.66
CA GLU A 135 -7.40 26.94 0.49
C GLU A 135 -6.20 25.98 0.57
N ASN A 136 -5.81 25.41 -0.57
CA ASN A 136 -4.67 24.49 -0.72
C ASN A 136 -4.66 23.21 0.14
N ARG A 137 -5.75 22.88 0.83
CA ARG A 137 -5.86 21.65 1.63
C ARG A 137 -6.28 20.45 0.77
N ILE A 138 -5.28 19.76 0.24
CA ILE A 138 -5.39 18.61 -0.66
C ILE A 138 -4.58 17.44 -0.10
N ASP A 139 -5.09 16.22 -0.21
CA ASP A 139 -4.36 14.99 0.11
C ASP A 139 -4.63 13.90 -0.96
N SER A 140 -3.82 12.84 -0.97
CA SER A 140 -4.01 11.72 -1.89
C SER A 140 -3.47 10.38 -1.37
N ILE A 141 -4.15 9.31 -1.76
CA ILE A 141 -3.67 7.94 -1.63
C ILE A 141 -3.50 7.31 -3.02
N GLU A 142 -2.48 6.48 -3.14
CA GLU A 142 -2.15 5.76 -4.37
C GLU A 142 -1.82 4.33 -3.99
N THR A 143 -2.36 3.39 -4.76
CA THR A 143 -2.26 1.95 -4.52
C THR A 143 -2.39 1.21 -5.85
N GLU A 144 -2.05 -0.07 -5.88
CA GLU A 144 -2.08 -0.88 -7.10
C GLU A 144 -2.85 -2.18 -6.85
N ILE A 145 -3.53 -2.67 -7.90
CA ILE A 145 -4.14 -4.00 -7.88
C ILE A 145 -3.89 -4.74 -9.19
N HIS A 146 -3.37 -5.96 -9.06
CA HIS A 146 -3.26 -6.90 -10.16
C HIS A 146 -4.63 -7.54 -10.44
N CYS A 147 -5.24 -7.19 -11.57
CA CYS A 147 -6.45 -7.84 -12.06
C CYS A 147 -6.16 -9.29 -12.43
N ARG A 148 -6.98 -10.22 -11.92
CA ARG A 148 -6.91 -11.64 -12.30
C ARG A 148 -8.20 -12.08 -13.01
N MET A 149 -8.04 -12.95 -14.01
CA MET A 149 -9.18 -13.70 -14.54
C MET A 149 -9.58 -14.82 -13.57
N PHE A 150 -10.87 -15.10 -13.48
CA PHE A 150 -11.40 -16.23 -12.71
C PHE A 150 -11.65 -17.42 -13.63
N SER A 151 -10.81 -18.45 -13.49
CA SER A 151 -10.98 -19.75 -14.16
C SER A 151 -12.31 -20.43 -13.78
N ASP A 152 -12.87 -21.24 -14.69
CA ASP A 152 -13.96 -22.18 -14.44
C ASP A 152 -13.45 -23.63 -14.19
N LYS A 153 -12.18 -23.89 -14.51
CA LYS A 153 -11.51 -25.21 -14.43
C LYS A 153 -10.81 -25.47 -13.08
N SER A 154 -10.92 -24.55 -12.13
CA SER A 154 -10.25 -24.61 -10.84
C SER A 154 -11.13 -23.99 -9.75
N LEU A 155 -10.87 -24.35 -8.49
CA LEU A 155 -11.48 -23.65 -7.36
C LEU A 155 -10.96 -22.21 -7.32
N GLU A 156 -11.85 -21.22 -7.33
CA GLU A 156 -11.48 -19.81 -7.23
C GLU A 156 -12.04 -19.15 -5.97
N LEU A 157 -11.38 -18.07 -5.55
CA LEU A 157 -11.74 -17.25 -4.40
C LEU A 157 -11.78 -15.79 -4.84
N SER A 158 -12.80 -15.05 -4.39
CA SER A 158 -12.75 -13.59 -4.44
C SER A 158 -11.62 -13.05 -3.56
N ASP A 159 -11.36 -11.75 -3.65
CA ASP A 159 -10.70 -11.05 -2.55
C ASP A 159 -11.65 -10.99 -1.34
N VAL A 160 -11.09 -10.91 -0.14
CA VAL A 160 -11.86 -10.65 1.07
C VAL A 160 -12.15 -9.15 1.17
N GLN A 161 -13.42 -8.83 1.36
CA GLN A 161 -13.85 -7.55 1.89
C GLN A 161 -13.80 -7.63 3.41
N LEU A 162 -12.90 -6.87 4.02
CA LEU A 162 -12.87 -6.69 5.47
C LEU A 162 -13.78 -5.51 5.82
N ALA A 163 -14.59 -5.70 6.85
CA ALA A 163 -15.77 -4.91 7.12
C ALA A 163 -15.81 -4.40 8.56
N SER A 164 -16.37 -3.20 8.73
CA SER A 164 -16.71 -2.62 10.03
C SER A 164 -18.05 -3.16 10.55
N LYS A 165 -18.93 -3.60 9.65
CA LYS A 165 -20.22 -4.20 9.98
C LYS A 165 -20.72 -5.11 8.85
N ILE A 166 -21.34 -6.23 9.22
CA ILE A 166 -22.20 -7.03 8.33
C ILE A 166 -23.56 -7.21 9.01
N GLN A 167 -24.64 -6.85 8.31
CA GLN A 167 -26.01 -7.06 8.77
C GLN A 167 -26.91 -7.55 7.62
N LYS A 168 -28.11 -8.06 7.91
CA LYS A 168 -29.09 -8.33 6.85
C LYS A 168 -29.51 -7.02 6.20
N ALA A 169 -29.60 -7.00 4.87
CA ALA A 169 -30.13 -5.85 4.15
C ALA A 169 -31.64 -5.72 4.43
N SER A 170 -32.11 -4.48 4.64
CA SER A 170 -33.55 -4.20 4.75
C SER A 170 -34.26 -4.55 3.44
N PRO A 171 -35.45 -5.19 3.48
CA PRO A 171 -36.22 -5.48 2.26
C PRO A 171 -36.46 -4.22 1.43
N GLY A 172 -36.14 -4.29 0.14
CA GLY A 172 -36.29 -3.15 -0.79
C GLY A 172 -35.24 -2.04 -0.66
N SER A 173 -34.25 -2.14 0.24
CA SER A 173 -33.15 -1.17 0.23
C SER A 173 -32.22 -1.40 -0.97
N SER A 174 -31.81 -0.31 -1.62
CA SER A 174 -30.79 -0.29 -2.64
C SER A 174 -29.70 0.70 -2.24
N ASN A 175 -28.65 0.20 -1.58
CA ASN A 175 -27.44 0.96 -1.34
C ASN A 175 -26.21 0.23 -1.91
N VAL A 176 -25.11 0.95 -2.04
CA VAL A 176 -23.86 0.44 -2.63
C VAL A 176 -23.23 -0.72 -1.84
N PHE A 177 -23.55 -0.85 -0.56
CA PHE A 177 -23.01 -1.88 0.34
C PHE A 177 -23.82 -3.18 0.32
N ASN A 178 -24.97 -3.23 -0.37
CA ASN A 178 -25.80 -4.42 -0.45
C ASN A 178 -25.14 -5.52 -1.32
N LYS A 179 -24.76 -6.62 -0.67
CA LYS A 179 -24.31 -7.88 -1.28
C LYS A 179 -25.31 -8.99 -1.00
N ARG A 180 -26.11 -9.31 -2.03
CA ARG A 180 -27.21 -10.28 -1.96
C ARG A 180 -28.22 -9.87 -0.88
N ASN A 181 -28.31 -10.62 0.22
CA ASN A 181 -29.26 -10.39 1.32
C ASN A 181 -28.62 -9.64 2.52
N TYR A 182 -27.42 -9.09 2.35
CA TYR A 182 -26.62 -8.49 3.42
C TYR A 182 -26.12 -7.11 3.01
N GLU A 183 -26.05 -6.22 3.99
CA GLU A 183 -25.32 -4.97 3.90
C GLU A 183 -23.92 -5.20 4.50
N VAL A 184 -22.88 -4.98 3.70
CA VAL A 184 -21.48 -5.24 4.05
C VAL A 184 -20.72 -3.92 4.01
N ILE A 185 -20.65 -3.25 5.17
CA ILE A 185 -20.00 -1.93 5.30
C ILE A 185 -18.49 -2.17 5.45
N PRO A 186 -17.64 -1.73 4.48
CA PRO A 186 -16.21 -2.02 4.51
C PRO A 186 -15.51 -1.35 5.71
N ASN A 187 -14.27 -1.79 5.99
CA ASN A 187 -13.30 -1.04 6.79
C ASN A 187 -12.05 -0.75 5.95
N PRO A 188 -12.06 0.34 5.16
CA PRO A 188 -10.96 0.67 4.24
C PRO A 188 -9.63 1.01 4.93
N THR A 189 -9.63 1.23 6.24
CA THR A 189 -8.39 1.47 7.00
C THR A 189 -7.57 0.20 7.19
N LEU A 190 -8.22 -0.98 7.16
CA LEU A 190 -7.66 -2.27 7.57
C LEU A 190 -7.10 -2.31 9.01
N ILE A 191 -7.42 -1.30 9.82
CA ILE A 191 -7.07 -1.19 11.24
C ILE A 191 -8.26 -1.66 12.08
N PHE A 192 -7.97 -2.56 13.02
CA PHE A 192 -8.92 -3.04 14.03
C PHE A 192 -8.28 -2.92 15.43
N GLY A 193 -9.01 -3.20 16.50
CA GLY A 193 -8.50 -3.10 17.88
C GLY A 193 -9.46 -2.34 18.79
N GLU A 194 -8.96 -1.43 19.62
CA GLU A 194 -9.70 -0.90 20.77
C GLU A 194 -10.97 -0.14 20.34
N ASN A 195 -10.84 0.67 19.28
CA ASN A 195 -11.94 1.41 18.65
C ASN A 195 -12.71 0.60 17.58
N ALA A 196 -12.26 -0.61 17.26
CA ALA A 196 -12.85 -1.50 16.26
C ALA A 196 -12.63 -2.99 16.63
N PRO A 197 -13.25 -3.48 17.72
CA PRO A 197 -12.86 -4.74 18.37
C PRO A 197 -13.28 -6.01 17.61
N VAL A 198 -14.08 -5.86 16.55
CA VAL A 198 -14.62 -6.97 15.76
C VAL A 198 -14.24 -6.76 14.30
N LEU A 199 -13.43 -7.68 13.77
CA LEU A 199 -13.16 -7.81 12.34
C LEU A 199 -14.31 -8.62 11.72
N TYR A 200 -15.07 -8.00 10.82
CA TYR A 200 -16.02 -8.71 9.97
C TYR A 200 -15.35 -9.06 8.63
N TYR A 201 -15.70 -10.20 8.05
CA TYR A 201 -15.21 -10.59 6.73
C TYR A 201 -16.33 -11.07 5.81
N TYR A 202 -16.17 -10.81 4.51
CA TYR A 202 -16.97 -11.36 3.42
C TYR A 202 -16.04 -11.83 2.29
N PHE A 203 -16.19 -13.07 1.84
CA PHE A 203 -15.58 -13.55 0.58
C PHE A 203 -16.47 -14.58 -0.11
N GLU A 204 -16.23 -14.77 -1.40
CA GLU A 204 -16.94 -15.75 -2.23
C GLU A 204 -15.99 -16.88 -2.67
N VAL A 205 -16.54 -18.08 -2.75
CA VAL A 205 -15.89 -19.31 -3.20
C VAL A 205 -16.61 -19.76 -4.47
N TYR A 206 -15.84 -20.10 -5.50
CA TYR A 206 -16.33 -20.31 -6.86
C TYR A 206 -15.91 -21.68 -7.41
N ASN A 207 -16.83 -22.33 -8.14
CA ASN A 207 -16.63 -23.63 -8.81
C ASN A 207 -16.42 -24.83 -7.85
N VAL A 208 -17.08 -24.81 -6.68
CA VAL A 208 -16.94 -25.78 -5.57
C VAL A 208 -17.33 -27.22 -5.95
N MET A 209 -18.36 -27.42 -6.78
CA MET A 209 -18.90 -28.76 -7.02
C MET A 209 -17.91 -29.65 -7.77
N LYS A 210 -17.28 -29.09 -8.81
CA LYS A 210 -16.31 -29.78 -9.68
C LYS A 210 -14.90 -29.84 -9.09
N ASN A 211 -14.44 -28.79 -8.41
CA ASN A 211 -13.02 -28.58 -8.12
C ASN A 211 -12.59 -28.85 -6.66
N VAL A 212 -13.47 -29.44 -5.85
CA VAL A 212 -13.17 -29.87 -4.48
C VAL A 212 -13.39 -31.39 -4.37
N PRO A 213 -12.54 -32.18 -3.70
CA PRO A 213 -12.82 -33.60 -3.50
C PRO A 213 -14.03 -33.87 -2.58
N GLY A 214 -14.70 -35.01 -2.78
CA GLY A 214 -15.74 -35.51 -1.89
C GLY A 214 -17.02 -34.65 -1.81
N ASN A 215 -17.85 -34.93 -0.78
CA ASN A 215 -19.14 -34.26 -0.53
C ASN A 215 -19.09 -33.21 0.60
N ILE A 216 -17.96 -33.13 1.31
CA ILE A 216 -17.74 -32.29 2.48
C ILE A 216 -16.40 -31.59 2.32
N TYR A 217 -16.34 -30.31 2.68
CA TYR A 217 -15.14 -29.47 2.62
C TYR A 217 -15.11 -28.51 3.82
N LYS A 218 -14.00 -27.81 4.01
CA LYS A 218 -13.82 -26.86 5.11
C LYS A 218 -13.52 -25.47 4.55
N CYS A 219 -14.34 -24.48 4.91
CA CYS A 219 -14.01 -23.07 4.67
C CYS A 219 -13.20 -22.53 5.84
N MET A 220 -12.13 -21.80 5.55
CA MET A 220 -11.11 -21.36 6.51
C MET A 220 -11.17 -19.84 6.66
N ALA A 221 -11.01 -19.35 7.88
CA ALA A 221 -10.87 -17.93 8.20
C ALA A 221 -10.20 -17.79 9.58
N PHE A 222 -8.95 -17.30 9.60
CA PHE A 222 -8.16 -17.15 10.82
C PHE A 222 -7.12 -16.03 10.68
N LEU A 223 -6.48 -15.64 11.79
CA LEU A 223 -5.35 -14.70 11.76
C LEU A 223 -4.02 -15.44 11.90
N LYS A 224 -2.99 -14.95 11.21
CA LYS A 224 -1.58 -15.15 11.56
C LYS A 224 -1.01 -13.85 12.14
N ASP A 225 -0.04 -13.96 13.02
CA ASP A 225 0.81 -12.84 13.43
C ASP A 225 1.86 -12.49 12.35
N ALA A 226 2.68 -11.47 12.60
CA ALA A 226 3.73 -11.03 11.69
C ALA A 226 4.85 -12.07 11.43
N SER A 227 4.99 -13.10 12.27
CA SER A 227 5.91 -14.23 12.05
C SER A 227 5.29 -15.36 11.20
N GLY A 228 4.01 -15.23 10.83
CA GLY A 228 3.27 -16.24 10.11
C GLY A 228 2.64 -17.33 11.00
N LYS A 229 2.82 -17.27 12.33
CA LYS A 229 2.20 -18.22 13.26
C LYS A 229 0.69 -17.94 13.38
N VAL A 230 -0.12 -19.00 13.39
CA VAL A 230 -1.58 -18.92 13.61
C VAL A 230 -1.88 -18.40 15.02
N VAL A 231 -2.76 -17.41 15.10
CA VAL A 231 -3.22 -16.83 16.37
C VAL A 231 -4.29 -17.73 16.99
N GLU A 232 -3.95 -18.32 18.14
CA GLU A 232 -4.82 -19.21 18.91
C GLU A 232 -5.92 -18.44 19.67
N GLY A 233 -6.97 -19.14 20.11
CA GLY A 233 -8.02 -18.57 20.99
C GLY A 233 -9.08 -17.70 20.29
N LEU A 234 -9.01 -17.51 18.97
CA LEU A 234 -9.94 -16.72 18.18
C LEU A 234 -11.19 -17.48 17.68
N GLY A 235 -11.47 -18.65 18.26
CA GLY A 235 -12.54 -19.57 17.83
C GLY A 235 -12.06 -20.60 16.80
N SER A 236 -13.00 -21.30 16.15
CA SER A 236 -12.68 -22.33 15.17
C SER A 236 -12.12 -21.72 13.87
N PRO A 237 -10.89 -22.07 13.44
CA PRO A 237 -10.26 -21.50 12.24
C PRO A 237 -10.87 -22.01 10.93
N SER A 238 -11.79 -22.98 10.99
CA SER A 238 -12.54 -23.48 9.84
C SER A 238 -13.96 -23.91 10.21
N ARG A 239 -14.82 -23.96 9.19
CA ARG A 239 -16.21 -24.44 9.25
C ARG A 239 -16.41 -25.55 8.22
N THR A 240 -16.83 -26.71 8.67
CA THR A 240 -17.18 -27.84 7.80
C THR A 240 -18.50 -27.58 7.08
N LYS A 241 -18.52 -27.73 5.75
CA LYS A 241 -19.68 -27.51 4.87
C LYS A 241 -19.95 -28.73 4.00
N ARG A 242 -21.22 -29.01 3.74
CA ARG A 242 -21.65 -29.96 2.70
C ARG A 242 -21.73 -29.24 1.36
N LYS A 243 -21.27 -29.88 0.28
CA LYS A 243 -21.52 -29.41 -1.09
C LYS A 243 -23.02 -29.34 -1.36
N ARG A 244 -23.48 -28.19 -1.87
CA ARG A 244 -24.88 -27.90 -2.24
C ARG A 244 -25.00 -26.92 -3.40
N TYR A 245 -24.06 -25.99 -3.50
CA TYR A 245 -24.01 -24.96 -4.53
C TYR A 245 -22.59 -24.86 -5.08
N ASP A 246 -22.46 -24.52 -6.36
CA ASP A 246 -21.16 -24.36 -7.02
C ASP A 246 -20.46 -23.05 -6.67
N ASN A 247 -21.23 -22.03 -6.30
CA ASN A 247 -20.72 -20.76 -5.77
C ASN A 247 -21.29 -20.55 -4.36
N THR A 248 -20.43 -20.32 -3.36
CA THR A 248 -20.83 -20.06 -1.96
C THR A 248 -20.25 -18.76 -1.44
N VAL A 249 -20.93 -18.18 -0.46
CA VAL A 249 -20.45 -17.01 0.30
C VAL A 249 -20.03 -17.47 1.68
N GLU A 250 -18.88 -16.96 2.13
CA GLU A 250 -18.44 -17.08 3.52
C GLU A 250 -18.43 -15.70 4.17
N MET A 251 -18.96 -15.63 5.38
CA MET A 251 -18.90 -14.45 6.22
C MET A 251 -18.85 -14.83 7.70
N GLY A 252 -18.29 -13.94 8.50
CA GLY A 252 -18.17 -14.15 9.93
C GLY A 252 -17.47 -12.99 10.62
N ILE A 253 -17.11 -13.24 11.87
CA ILE A 253 -16.45 -12.28 12.75
C ILE A 253 -15.24 -12.92 13.43
N ILE A 254 -14.25 -12.09 13.74
CA ILE A 254 -13.14 -12.40 14.64
C ILE A 254 -13.07 -11.26 15.67
N ASN A 255 -13.11 -11.59 16.96
CA ASN A 255 -12.89 -10.61 18.01
C ASN A 255 -11.37 -10.41 18.20
N VAL A 256 -10.89 -9.19 18.01
CA VAL A 256 -9.47 -8.82 18.08
C VAL A 256 -9.16 -7.93 19.29
N SER A 257 -10.12 -7.68 20.18
CA SER A 257 -10.00 -6.81 21.37
C SER A 257 -9.07 -7.37 22.47
N LYS A 258 -8.36 -8.46 22.20
CA LYS A 258 -7.41 -9.13 23.11
C LYS A 258 -6.03 -9.33 22.49
N LEU A 259 -5.83 -8.88 21.25
CA LEU A 259 -4.59 -9.09 20.51
C LEU A 259 -3.61 -7.92 20.74
N PRO A 260 -2.31 -8.17 20.92
CA PRO A 260 -1.29 -7.12 20.94
C PRO A 260 -1.36 -6.20 19.72
N SER A 261 -0.83 -4.98 19.86
CA SER A 261 -0.70 -4.06 18.72
C SER A 261 0.31 -4.60 17.71
N GLY A 262 0.08 -4.38 16.42
CA GLY A 262 1.02 -4.78 15.37
C GLY A 262 0.38 -5.27 14.08
N GLN A 263 1.23 -5.80 13.19
CA GLN A 263 0.82 -6.37 11.91
C GLN A 263 0.32 -7.83 12.05
N TYR A 264 -0.78 -8.14 11.37
CA TYR A 264 -1.34 -9.49 11.27
C TYR A 264 -1.77 -9.77 9.83
N TYR A 265 -2.04 -11.04 9.52
CA TYR A 265 -2.57 -11.47 8.23
C TYR A 265 -3.88 -12.23 8.42
N PHE A 266 -4.97 -11.73 7.82
CA PHE A 266 -6.22 -12.48 7.73
C PHE A 266 -6.12 -13.50 6.61
N VAL A 267 -6.10 -14.78 6.96
CA VAL A 267 -5.98 -15.92 6.04
C VAL A 267 -7.34 -16.59 5.87
N TYR A 268 -7.71 -16.85 4.63
CA TYR A 268 -8.98 -17.47 4.28
C TYR A 268 -8.82 -18.40 3.08
N GLY A 269 -9.80 -19.30 2.91
CA GLY A 269 -9.82 -20.20 1.77
C GLY A 269 -10.59 -21.49 2.04
N VAL A 270 -10.16 -22.56 1.37
CA VAL A 270 -10.83 -23.86 1.37
C VAL A 270 -9.80 -24.98 1.49
N SER A 271 -10.13 -25.96 2.34
CA SER A 271 -9.50 -27.27 2.41
C SER A 271 -10.50 -28.40 2.17
N ASP A 272 -9.99 -29.59 1.86
CA ASP A 272 -10.79 -30.81 1.79
C ASP A 272 -11.32 -31.25 3.18
N SER A 273 -12.05 -32.36 3.24
CA SER A 273 -12.54 -32.92 4.51
C SER A 273 -11.41 -33.29 5.48
N SER A 274 -10.25 -33.71 4.98
CA SER A 274 -9.08 -34.11 5.76
C SER A 274 -8.32 -32.91 6.33
N GLY A 275 -8.42 -31.74 5.69
CA GLY A 275 -7.73 -30.50 6.04
C GLY A 275 -6.63 -30.08 5.07
N ASN A 276 -6.43 -30.79 3.97
CA ASN A 276 -5.45 -30.41 2.94
C ASN A 276 -5.91 -29.13 2.24
N LEU A 277 -5.05 -28.12 2.18
CA LEU A 277 -5.35 -26.82 1.57
C LEU A 277 -5.55 -26.99 0.05
N ILE A 278 -6.70 -26.54 -0.47
CA ILE A 278 -6.99 -26.56 -1.92
C ILE A 278 -6.70 -25.19 -2.54
N LYS A 279 -7.16 -24.12 -1.87
CA LYS A 279 -6.93 -22.73 -2.29
C LYS A 279 -6.97 -21.85 -1.06
N THR A 280 -5.96 -21.02 -0.86
CA THR A 280 -5.90 -20.02 0.21
C THR A 280 -5.48 -18.67 -0.35
N ARG A 281 -5.88 -17.61 0.36
CA ARG A 281 -5.45 -16.23 0.15
C ARG A 281 -5.32 -15.55 1.50
N GLU A 282 -4.57 -14.47 1.56
CA GLU A 282 -4.42 -13.69 2.78
C GLU A 282 -4.43 -12.18 2.50
N LYS A 283 -4.73 -11.39 3.53
CA LYS A 283 -4.76 -9.92 3.48
C LYS A 283 -4.09 -9.36 4.74
N LYS A 284 -3.12 -8.46 4.57
CA LYS A 284 -2.48 -7.76 5.69
C LYS A 284 -3.53 -6.89 6.40
N ILE A 285 -3.51 -6.89 7.72
CA ILE A 285 -4.30 -6.01 8.60
C ILE A 285 -3.40 -5.47 9.72
N PHE A 286 -3.89 -4.45 10.42
CA PHE A 286 -3.22 -3.94 11.61
C PHE A 286 -4.16 -4.00 12.81
N ILE A 287 -3.61 -4.38 13.97
CA ILE A 287 -4.30 -4.28 15.26
C ILE A 287 -3.70 -3.13 16.05
N TYR A 288 -4.54 -2.27 16.62
CA TYR A 288 -4.15 -1.21 17.52
C TYR A 288 -4.95 -1.32 18.83
N ASN A 289 -4.30 -1.89 19.84
CA ASN A 289 -4.80 -2.03 21.21
C ASN A 289 -3.71 -1.47 22.15
N PRO A 290 -3.56 -0.14 22.28
CA PRO A 290 -2.49 0.47 23.10
C PRO A 290 -2.65 0.18 24.60
N SER A 291 -3.86 -0.16 25.05
CA SER A 291 -4.15 -0.67 26.41
C SER A 291 -3.66 -2.10 26.66
N ILE A 292 -3.38 -2.87 25.61
CA ILE A 292 -2.88 -4.24 25.70
C ILE A 292 -1.37 -4.20 25.51
N ALA A 293 -0.64 -4.02 26.61
CA ALA A 293 0.79 -4.26 26.64
C ALA A 293 1.09 -5.66 26.07
N GLY A 294 1.99 -5.73 25.10
CA GLY A 294 2.20 -6.88 24.22
C GLY A 294 2.28 -8.19 24.97
N THR A 295 1.18 -8.94 24.95
CA THR A 295 1.06 -10.24 25.62
C THR A 295 1.70 -11.34 24.77
N THR A 296 2.92 -11.07 24.31
CA THR A 296 3.72 -11.93 23.43
C THR A 296 4.43 -13.00 24.25
N LEU A 297 3.76 -14.15 24.41
CA LEU A 297 4.34 -15.50 24.60
C LEU A 297 5.28 -15.79 25.80
N ALA A 298 5.73 -14.79 26.58
CA ALA A 298 6.75 -14.96 27.63
C ALA A 298 6.37 -15.90 28.81
N LYS A 299 5.12 -16.36 28.89
CA LYS A 299 4.60 -17.19 30.01
C LYS A 299 4.19 -18.63 29.66
N ARG A 300 4.35 -19.10 28.41
CA ARG A 300 3.94 -20.48 28.02
C ARG A 300 5.07 -21.45 27.68
N THR A 301 6.30 -20.98 27.53
CA THR A 301 7.49 -21.83 27.41
C THR A 301 8.57 -21.25 28.32
N GLY A 302 8.98 -22.00 29.35
CA GLY A 302 9.94 -21.57 30.37
C GLY A 302 11.39 -21.46 29.90
N VAL A 303 11.61 -20.83 28.75
CA VAL A 303 12.92 -20.58 28.13
C VAL A 303 13.03 -19.08 27.89
N ILE A 304 13.77 -18.40 28.77
CA ILE A 304 14.08 -16.99 28.56
C ILE A 304 15.04 -16.87 27.38
N LYS A 305 14.52 -16.39 26.24
CA LYS A 305 15.26 -15.53 25.29
C LYS A 305 14.28 -14.83 24.32
N SER A 306 14.08 -13.54 24.56
CA SER A 306 13.78 -12.51 23.56
C SER A 306 12.59 -12.74 22.60
N GLY A 307 11.38 -12.43 23.06
CA GLY A 307 10.27 -11.97 22.19
C GLY A 307 10.36 -10.47 21.86
N SER A 308 11.57 -9.92 21.91
CA SER A 308 11.92 -8.52 21.73
C SER A 308 13.35 -8.48 21.19
N PHE A 309 13.65 -7.55 20.29
CA PHE A 309 15.04 -7.13 20.13
C PHE A 309 15.38 -6.34 21.39
N GLY A 310 16.25 -6.86 22.27
CA GLY A 310 16.52 -6.23 23.58
C GLY A 310 17.01 -4.77 23.52
N GLU A 311 17.43 -4.33 22.34
CA GLU A 311 17.70 -2.93 22.01
C GLU A 311 16.41 -2.09 21.89
N LEU A 312 15.36 -2.57 21.20
CA LEU A 312 14.10 -1.83 21.04
C LEU A 312 13.37 -1.56 22.36
N ASP A 313 13.42 -2.50 23.31
CA ASP A 313 12.81 -2.33 24.64
C ASP A 313 13.44 -1.18 25.43
N THR A 314 14.71 -0.86 25.14
CA THR A 314 15.45 0.22 25.79
C THR A 314 15.43 1.53 24.98
N MET A 315 14.97 1.51 23.73
CA MET A 315 14.80 2.71 22.91
C MET A 315 13.67 3.62 23.42
N ASN A 316 13.95 4.92 23.46
CA ASN A 316 12.96 5.99 23.60
C ASN A 316 12.24 6.27 22.27
N GLU A 317 11.26 7.17 22.30
CA GLU A 317 10.43 7.50 21.14
C GLU A 317 11.24 8.08 19.99
N GLU A 318 12.23 8.93 20.28
CA GLU A 318 13.11 9.53 19.27
C GLU A 318 13.98 8.49 18.55
N ALA A 319 14.48 7.48 19.26
CA ALA A 319 15.25 6.39 18.67
C ALA A 319 14.38 5.49 17.80
N LEU A 320 13.16 5.17 18.22
CA LEU A 320 12.20 4.39 17.43
C LEU A 320 11.77 5.15 16.18
N ASP A 321 11.47 6.44 16.28
CA ASP A 321 11.11 7.29 15.14
C ASP A 321 12.28 7.43 14.15
N GLN A 322 13.52 7.50 14.63
CA GLN A 322 14.71 7.49 13.77
C GLN A 322 14.96 6.10 13.14
N GLU A 323 14.74 4.99 13.84
CA GLU A 323 14.82 3.65 13.25
C GLU A 323 13.73 3.45 12.19
N PHE A 324 12.48 3.78 12.49
CA PHE A 324 11.38 3.71 11.53
C PHE A 324 11.62 4.61 10.31
N LYS A 325 12.21 5.80 10.51
CA LYS A 325 12.65 6.67 9.41
C LYS A 325 13.67 5.95 8.50
N TYR A 326 14.62 5.20 9.04
CA TYR A 326 15.56 4.38 8.26
C TYR A 326 14.89 3.24 7.48
N MET A 327 13.77 2.71 7.98
CA MET A 327 13.00 1.64 7.31
C MET A 327 12.21 2.13 6.07
N ARG A 328 12.28 3.40 5.68
CA ARG A 328 11.47 3.97 4.56
C ARG A 328 11.55 3.22 3.22
N TYR A 329 12.66 2.50 2.98
CA TYR A 329 12.91 1.79 1.71
C TYR A 329 12.34 0.38 1.69
N ILE A 330 11.89 -0.12 2.85
CA ILE A 330 11.29 -1.45 3.00
C ILE A 330 9.82 -1.37 3.44
N THR A 331 9.37 -0.25 4.02
CA THR A 331 7.99 -0.04 4.48
C THR A 331 7.06 0.58 3.43
N SER A 332 5.81 0.13 3.41
CA SER A 332 4.75 0.63 2.51
C SER A 332 4.23 2.02 2.91
N LYS A 333 3.29 2.59 2.15
CA LYS A 333 2.63 3.87 2.51
C LYS A 333 1.69 3.64 3.71
N GLU A 334 1.08 2.47 3.76
CA GLU A 334 0.16 1.98 4.76
C GLU A 334 0.89 1.80 6.11
N ASP A 335 2.05 1.13 6.11
CA ASP A 335 2.87 0.96 7.32
C ASP A 335 3.30 2.34 7.89
N ARG A 336 3.65 3.29 7.01
CA ARG A 336 4.02 4.67 7.40
C ARG A 336 2.85 5.48 7.94
N ASN A 337 1.65 5.28 7.41
CA ASN A 337 0.43 5.92 7.92
C ASN A 337 0.01 5.30 9.27
N PHE A 338 0.12 3.98 9.42
CA PHE A 338 -0.16 3.31 10.69
C PHE A 338 0.79 3.78 11.79
N TYR A 339 2.11 3.78 11.55
CA TYR A 339 3.10 4.21 12.54
C TYR A 339 2.87 5.65 13.05
N LYS A 340 2.51 6.57 12.16
CA LYS A 340 2.18 7.97 12.52
C LYS A 340 1.00 8.09 13.48
N ASN A 341 0.09 7.11 13.50
CA ASN A 341 -1.08 7.09 14.37
C ASN A 341 -0.81 6.39 15.72
N LEU A 342 0.39 5.82 15.93
CA LEU A 342 0.79 5.20 17.19
C LEU A 342 1.24 6.28 18.18
N THR A 343 0.41 6.54 19.19
CA THR A 343 0.69 7.52 20.25
C THR A 343 1.34 6.91 21.50
N ASN A 344 1.51 5.59 21.53
CA ASN A 344 2.03 4.83 22.66
C ASN A 344 3.42 4.26 22.33
N LEU A 345 4.41 4.54 23.17
CA LEU A 345 5.80 4.08 23.04
C LEU A 345 5.92 2.55 22.86
N GLN A 346 5.16 1.79 23.65
CA GLN A 346 5.16 0.33 23.59
C GLN A 346 4.51 -0.17 22.29
N ALA A 347 3.46 0.50 21.81
CA ALA A 347 2.86 0.18 20.51
C ALA A 347 3.83 0.49 19.34
N LYS A 348 4.63 1.57 19.42
CA LYS A 348 5.71 1.86 18.45
C LYS A 348 6.77 0.75 18.42
N ARG A 349 7.21 0.27 19.59
CA ARG A 349 8.14 -0.88 19.71
C ARG A 349 7.56 -2.15 19.10
N GLU A 350 6.34 -2.52 19.47
CA GLU A 350 5.64 -3.71 18.95
C GLU A 350 5.45 -3.65 17.44
N PHE A 351 5.15 -2.47 16.88
CA PHE A 351 5.02 -2.31 15.45
C PHE A 351 6.34 -2.45 14.70
N ILE A 352 7.40 -1.76 15.13
CA ILE A 352 8.74 -1.90 14.54
C ILE A 352 9.23 -3.35 14.66
N TYR A 353 9.00 -4.00 15.81
CA TYR A 353 9.25 -5.42 16.00
C TYR A 353 8.48 -6.29 14.99
N SER A 354 7.18 -6.04 14.80
CA SER A 354 6.36 -6.79 13.83
C SER A 354 6.83 -6.60 12.39
N LEU A 355 7.28 -5.40 12.02
CA LEU A 355 7.84 -5.13 10.69
C LEU A 355 9.13 -5.92 10.45
N TRP A 356 10.12 -5.84 11.36
CA TRP A 356 11.36 -6.62 11.21
C TRP A 356 11.12 -8.11 11.10
N ASN A 357 10.18 -8.67 11.88
CA ASN A 357 9.81 -10.08 11.77
C ASN A 357 9.14 -10.43 10.43
N SER A 358 8.46 -9.48 9.77
CA SER A 358 7.85 -9.71 8.46
C SER A 358 8.87 -9.78 7.31
N TYR A 359 10.11 -9.32 7.52
CA TYR A 359 11.22 -9.45 6.55
C TYR A 359 12.06 -10.71 6.78
N GLN A 360 11.46 -11.82 7.21
CA GLN A 360 12.07 -13.15 7.01
C GLN A 360 12.17 -13.42 5.51
N ASN A 361 13.29 -13.02 4.93
CA ASN A 361 13.56 -13.16 3.50
C ASN A 361 13.63 -14.63 3.10
N ALA A 362 13.45 -14.90 1.80
CA ALA A 362 13.41 -16.24 1.19
C ALA A 362 14.69 -17.10 1.35
N GLU A 363 15.70 -16.61 2.07
CA GLU A 363 16.96 -17.28 2.40
C GLU A 363 17.03 -17.76 3.86
N GLY A 364 15.99 -17.55 4.68
CA GLY A 364 15.92 -18.05 6.06
C GLY A 364 16.78 -17.28 7.09
N VAL A 365 17.23 -16.07 6.75
CA VAL A 365 18.00 -15.21 7.67
C VAL A 365 17.12 -14.73 8.83
N ASP A 366 17.64 -14.83 10.05
CA ASP A 366 16.93 -14.38 11.26
C ASP A 366 16.65 -12.85 11.24
N PRO A 367 15.47 -12.39 11.72
CA PRO A 367 15.11 -10.97 11.75
C PRO A 367 16.12 -10.05 12.45
N MET A 368 16.80 -10.51 13.50
CA MET A 368 17.81 -9.72 14.24
C MET A 368 19.07 -9.53 13.40
N THR A 369 19.55 -10.59 12.75
CA THR A 369 20.66 -10.52 11.78
C THR A 369 20.29 -9.60 10.61
N PHE A 370 19.08 -9.71 10.06
CA PHE A 370 18.63 -8.83 8.98
C PHE A 370 18.56 -7.36 9.41
N ARG A 371 17.94 -7.06 10.57
CA ARG A 371 17.92 -5.72 11.18
C ARG A 371 19.33 -5.16 11.35
N LYS A 372 20.25 -5.93 11.92
CA LYS A 372 21.65 -5.54 12.13
C LYS A 372 22.38 -5.25 10.82
N ILE A 373 22.20 -6.08 9.79
CA ILE A 373 22.78 -5.86 8.46
C ILE A 373 22.21 -4.58 7.82
N TYR A 374 20.88 -4.40 7.85
CA TYR A 374 20.23 -3.23 7.27
C TYR A 374 20.66 -1.93 7.95
N LEU A 375 20.63 -1.87 9.29
CA LEU A 375 21.07 -0.71 10.05
C LEU A 375 22.59 -0.47 9.92
N GLY A 376 23.39 -1.52 9.79
CA GLY A 376 24.80 -1.41 9.41
C GLY A 376 25.00 -0.74 8.05
N ARG A 377 24.21 -1.12 7.03
CA ARG A 377 24.24 -0.46 5.71
C ARG A 377 23.81 0.99 5.77
N ILE A 378 22.86 1.37 6.63
CA ILE A 378 22.48 2.77 6.86
C ILE A 378 23.68 3.58 7.37
N GLN A 379 24.44 3.06 8.35
CA GLN A 379 25.62 3.76 8.88
C GLN A 379 26.76 3.82 7.86
N GLU A 380 27.04 2.74 7.14
CA GLU A 380 28.01 2.74 6.04
C GLU A 380 27.62 3.70 4.92
N ALA A 381 26.33 3.78 4.56
CA ALA A 381 25.85 4.75 3.59
C ALA A 381 26.02 6.20 4.08
N ASN A 382 25.82 6.45 5.38
CA ASN A 382 26.12 7.74 6.00
C ASN A 382 27.60 8.08 5.92
N ASN A 383 28.49 7.13 6.20
CA ASN A 383 29.93 7.40 6.18
C ASN A 383 30.45 7.64 4.76
N ARG A 384 29.89 6.96 3.74
CA ARG A 384 30.44 6.94 2.37
C ARG A 384 29.76 7.90 1.39
N TYR A 385 28.47 8.21 1.57
CA TYR A 385 27.65 8.88 0.56
C TYR A 385 26.93 10.13 1.08
N GLN A 386 27.44 10.77 2.14
CA GLN A 386 26.96 12.08 2.58
C GLN A 386 27.05 13.14 1.48
N GLU A 387 26.01 13.95 1.35
CA GLU A 387 25.91 15.05 0.38
C GLU A 387 25.38 16.31 1.07
N SER A 388 25.69 17.50 0.54
CA SER A 388 25.28 18.75 1.18
C SER A 388 23.75 18.86 1.34
N GLY A 389 23.30 18.83 2.59
CA GLY A 389 21.88 18.85 2.98
C GLY A 389 21.19 17.48 3.05
N LYS A 390 21.89 16.36 2.85
CA LYS A 390 21.33 14.99 2.93
C LYS A 390 22.25 14.08 3.76
N LYS A 391 21.68 13.35 4.73
CA LYS A 391 22.40 12.20 5.32
C LYS A 391 22.66 11.17 4.22
N GLY A 392 23.79 10.45 4.28
CA GLY A 392 24.22 9.64 3.14
C GLY A 392 23.23 8.56 2.72
N TRP A 393 22.52 7.96 3.68
CA TRP A 393 21.42 7.03 3.42
C TRP A 393 20.23 7.61 2.63
N GLU A 394 20.08 8.93 2.53
CA GLU A 394 19.01 9.65 1.81
C GLU A 394 19.42 10.08 0.38
N THR A 395 20.64 9.75 -0.04
CA THR A 395 21.14 9.96 -1.41
C THR A 395 20.84 8.76 -2.30
N ASP A 396 20.91 8.90 -3.62
CA ASP A 396 20.59 7.80 -4.53
C ASP A 396 21.62 6.66 -4.42
N ARG A 397 22.91 7.01 -4.28
CA ARG A 397 23.99 6.05 -3.97
C ARG A 397 23.74 5.34 -2.64
N GLY A 398 23.37 6.09 -1.60
CA GLY A 398 23.05 5.52 -0.29
C GLY A 398 21.83 4.61 -0.30
N ARG A 399 20.75 4.99 -1.02
CA ARG A 399 19.55 4.15 -1.21
C ARG A 399 19.91 2.82 -1.85
N VAL A 400 20.65 2.85 -2.97
CA VAL A 400 21.08 1.63 -3.69
C VAL A 400 21.97 0.77 -2.78
N PHE A 401 22.91 1.37 -2.06
CA PHE A 401 23.75 0.65 -1.10
C PHE A 401 22.96 0.03 0.08
N VAL A 402 21.94 0.72 0.60
CA VAL A 402 21.10 0.20 1.70
C VAL A 402 20.26 -0.99 1.21
N LEU A 403 19.59 -0.84 0.07
CA LEU A 403 18.74 -1.89 -0.51
C LEU A 403 19.54 -3.13 -0.95
N TYR A 404 20.66 -2.92 -1.66
CA TYR A 404 21.36 -3.99 -2.38
C TYR A 404 22.72 -4.37 -1.79
N GLY A 405 23.24 -3.59 -0.84
CA GLY A 405 24.58 -3.79 -0.29
C GLY A 405 25.67 -3.16 -1.14
N ALA A 406 26.92 -3.50 -0.83
CA ALA A 406 28.07 -3.05 -1.60
C ALA A 406 28.04 -3.65 -3.03
N PRO A 407 28.32 -2.85 -4.08
CA PRO A 407 28.54 -3.39 -5.42
C PRO A 407 29.83 -4.22 -5.48
N THR A 408 29.91 -5.16 -6.42
CA THR A 408 31.14 -5.92 -6.70
C THR A 408 32.26 -4.98 -7.15
N ASN A 409 31.95 -4.03 -8.04
CA ASN A 409 32.91 -3.08 -8.57
C ASN A 409 32.33 -1.65 -8.63
N ILE A 410 33.20 -0.64 -8.50
CA ILE A 410 32.84 0.76 -8.73
C ILE A 410 33.88 1.39 -9.66
N GLU A 411 33.50 1.61 -10.91
CA GLU A 411 34.27 2.44 -11.83
C GLU A 411 33.97 3.92 -11.56
N ARG A 412 35.01 4.75 -11.57
CA ARG A 412 34.94 6.18 -11.24
C ARG A 412 35.51 6.99 -12.38
N PHE A 413 34.67 7.84 -12.97
CA PHE A 413 35.03 8.74 -14.04
C PHE A 413 35.03 10.17 -13.49
N PRO A 414 36.21 10.78 -13.28
CA PRO A 414 36.29 12.15 -12.80
C PRO A 414 35.80 13.15 -13.87
N ASN A 415 35.64 14.42 -13.47
CA ASN A 415 35.25 15.48 -14.39
C ASN A 415 36.30 15.68 -15.50
N SER A 416 35.86 15.77 -16.75
CA SER A 416 36.72 16.01 -17.91
C SER A 416 36.09 17.03 -18.87
N PRO A 417 36.82 17.54 -19.88
CA PRO A 417 36.25 18.41 -20.91
C PRO A 417 35.10 17.77 -21.72
N GLN A 418 35.02 16.44 -21.77
CA GLN A 418 34.01 15.70 -22.53
C GLN A 418 32.84 15.23 -21.66
N ASN A 419 33.04 15.04 -20.35
CA ASN A 419 32.01 14.53 -19.46
C ASN A 419 32.06 15.09 -18.02
N LYS A 420 30.88 15.22 -17.44
CA LYS A 420 30.67 15.45 -16.00
C LYS A 420 31.03 14.18 -15.21
N PRO A 421 31.43 14.30 -13.93
CA PRO A 421 31.88 13.15 -13.16
C PRO A 421 30.74 12.17 -12.89
N TYR A 422 31.01 10.88 -13.10
CA TYR A 422 30.04 9.80 -12.95
C TYR A 422 30.67 8.51 -12.42
N GLN A 423 29.82 7.58 -12.00
CA GLN A 423 30.21 6.28 -11.43
C GLN A 423 29.35 5.19 -12.04
N ILE A 424 29.97 4.04 -12.32
CA ILE A 424 29.29 2.81 -12.68
C ILE A 424 29.49 1.84 -11.51
N TRP A 425 28.39 1.39 -10.91
CA TRP A 425 28.39 0.38 -9.86
C TRP A 425 27.87 -0.92 -10.46
N THR A 426 28.68 -1.98 -10.37
CA THR A 426 28.36 -3.28 -10.98
C THR A 426 28.12 -4.32 -9.89
N TYR A 427 27.06 -5.11 -10.04
CA TYR A 427 26.72 -6.26 -9.22
C TYR A 427 26.67 -7.50 -10.12
N ASP A 428 27.60 -8.43 -9.93
CA ASP A 428 27.72 -9.64 -10.77
C ASP A 428 26.46 -10.48 -10.76
N TYR A 429 25.77 -10.54 -9.62
CA TYR A 429 24.48 -11.19 -9.45
C TYR A 429 23.63 -10.43 -8.42
N LEU A 430 22.43 -10.00 -8.82
CA LEU A 430 21.49 -9.29 -7.95
C LEU A 430 20.05 -9.67 -8.32
N ARG A 431 19.27 -10.18 -7.35
CA ARG A 431 17.86 -10.57 -7.53
C ARG A 431 17.60 -11.44 -8.79
N GLY A 432 18.41 -12.47 -8.99
CA GLY A 432 18.28 -13.40 -10.13
C GLY A 432 18.74 -12.84 -11.49
N GLN A 433 19.32 -11.64 -11.52
CA GLN A 433 19.87 -11.00 -12.73
C GLN A 433 21.39 -10.93 -12.62
N GLY A 434 22.10 -11.36 -13.67
CA GLY A 434 23.55 -11.24 -13.75
C GLY A 434 23.97 -9.91 -14.38
N GLY A 435 25.13 -9.38 -13.97
CA GLY A 435 25.74 -8.17 -14.57
C GLY A 435 24.88 -6.90 -14.44
N VAL A 436 24.24 -6.72 -13.28
CA VAL A 436 23.41 -5.53 -13.03
C VAL A 436 24.29 -4.31 -12.81
N VAL A 437 23.97 -3.20 -13.49
CA VAL A 437 24.68 -1.92 -13.33
C VAL A 437 23.76 -0.83 -12.81
N PHE A 438 24.34 0.13 -12.08
CA PHE A 438 23.73 1.40 -11.69
C PHE A 438 24.68 2.54 -12.07
N ILE A 439 24.14 3.57 -12.71
CA ILE A 439 24.91 4.71 -13.24
C ILE A 439 24.53 5.97 -12.47
N PHE A 440 25.49 6.57 -11.78
CA PHE A 440 25.27 7.80 -11.00
C PHE A 440 26.13 8.94 -11.52
N ALA A 441 25.63 10.17 -11.55
CA ALA A 441 26.46 11.33 -11.93
C ALA A 441 26.14 12.59 -11.14
N ASP A 442 27.17 13.40 -10.87
CA ASP A 442 27.00 14.78 -10.42
C ASP A 442 26.82 15.69 -11.64
N ARG A 443 25.56 15.96 -11.95
CA ARG A 443 25.15 16.74 -13.13
C ARG A 443 25.39 18.24 -13.00
N PHE A 444 25.68 18.73 -11.79
CA PHE A 444 25.66 20.17 -11.48
C PHE A 444 26.95 20.67 -10.79
N GLY A 445 27.90 19.79 -10.46
CA GLY A 445 29.17 20.15 -9.82
C GLY A 445 29.06 20.37 -8.31
N PHE A 446 28.00 19.88 -7.67
CA PHE A 446 27.75 20.04 -6.23
C PHE A 446 28.04 18.78 -5.40
N ASN A 447 28.76 17.82 -5.99
CA ASN A 447 29.02 16.47 -5.46
C ASN A 447 27.73 15.68 -5.14
N LYS A 448 26.62 16.00 -5.81
CA LYS A 448 25.30 15.38 -5.65
C LYS A 448 25.07 14.38 -6.77
N TYR A 449 25.22 13.09 -6.47
CA TYR A 449 25.19 12.05 -7.50
C TYR A 449 23.78 11.45 -7.63
N GLU A 450 23.10 11.87 -8.69
CA GLU A 450 21.77 11.36 -9.06
C GLU A 450 21.90 10.01 -9.80
N LEU A 451 21.01 9.06 -9.52
CA LEU A 451 20.87 7.85 -10.33
C LEU A 451 20.27 8.22 -11.69
N LEU A 452 20.97 7.87 -12.77
CA LEU A 452 20.53 8.15 -14.15
C LEU A 452 19.98 6.91 -14.85
N HIS A 453 20.52 5.73 -14.55
CA HIS A 453 20.14 4.47 -15.20
C HIS A 453 20.50 3.27 -14.34
N SER A 454 19.70 2.21 -14.41
CA SER A 454 20.03 0.87 -13.99
C SER A 454 19.51 -0.17 -14.98
N THR A 455 20.22 -1.30 -15.09
CA THR A 455 19.71 -2.48 -15.82
C THR A 455 18.83 -3.39 -14.94
N LEU A 456 18.71 -3.12 -13.63
CA LEU A 456 17.85 -3.90 -12.75
C LEU A 456 16.37 -3.66 -13.11
N ARG A 457 15.60 -4.75 -13.28
CA ARG A 457 14.15 -4.66 -13.44
C ARG A 457 13.50 -4.00 -12.23
N GLY A 458 12.70 -2.97 -12.46
CA GLY A 458 11.99 -2.21 -11.42
C GLY A 458 12.75 -0.99 -10.87
N GLU A 459 13.95 -0.72 -11.36
CA GLU A 459 14.70 0.53 -11.09
C GLU A 459 14.60 1.51 -12.27
N LEU A 460 15.12 2.73 -12.11
CA LEU A 460 15.11 3.77 -13.16
C LEU A 460 15.87 3.32 -14.42
N GLN A 461 15.20 3.24 -15.57
CA GLN A 461 15.81 2.86 -16.85
C GLN A 461 15.77 4.00 -17.88
N ASP A 462 16.84 4.80 -17.98
CA ASP A 462 17.05 5.70 -19.13
C ASP A 462 18.21 5.18 -20.00
N PRO A 463 17.97 4.50 -21.14
CA PRO A 463 19.05 3.99 -22.00
C PRO A 463 19.88 5.12 -22.64
N PHE A 464 19.39 6.37 -22.63
CA PHE A 464 20.05 7.54 -23.17
C PHE A 464 20.71 8.41 -22.09
N TRP A 465 20.95 7.86 -20.88
CA TRP A 465 21.49 8.58 -19.72
C TRP A 465 22.77 9.40 -19.99
N ARG A 466 23.58 8.99 -20.99
CA ARG A 466 24.81 9.68 -21.39
C ARG A 466 24.59 11.16 -21.74
N ARG A 467 23.41 11.52 -22.27
CA ARG A 467 23.02 12.91 -22.60
C ARG A 467 23.06 13.87 -21.41
N TYR A 468 23.02 13.35 -20.18
CA TYR A 468 23.10 14.16 -18.96
C TYR A 468 24.54 14.41 -18.49
N ILE A 469 25.50 13.58 -18.91
CA ILE A 469 26.91 13.68 -18.54
C ILE A 469 27.79 14.28 -19.65
N LEU A 470 27.46 14.09 -20.93
CA LEU A 470 28.24 14.63 -22.04
C LEU A 470 28.22 16.16 -22.06
N VAL A 471 29.34 16.76 -22.45
CA VAL A 471 29.55 18.20 -22.55
C VAL A 471 29.87 18.59 -24.00
N GLY A 472 29.38 19.75 -24.44
CA GLY A 472 29.69 20.29 -25.77
C GLY A 472 28.97 19.58 -26.93
N PRO A 473 29.56 19.54 -28.14
CA PRO A 473 28.88 19.07 -29.36
C PRO A 473 28.34 17.63 -29.28
N GLN A 474 29.00 16.75 -28.51
CA GLN A 474 28.58 15.36 -28.33
C GLN A 474 27.20 15.26 -27.67
N GLN A 475 26.89 16.18 -26.74
CA GLN A 475 25.58 16.25 -26.09
C GLN A 475 24.44 16.57 -27.08
N GLN A 476 24.72 17.41 -28.08
CA GLN A 476 23.74 17.78 -29.11
C GLN A 476 23.45 16.62 -30.07
N ILE A 477 24.47 15.84 -30.43
CA ILE A 477 24.33 14.66 -31.30
C ILE A 477 23.43 13.62 -30.61
N GLU A 478 23.74 13.23 -29.38
CA GLU A 478 22.98 12.23 -28.64
C GLU A 478 21.55 12.70 -28.32
N SER A 479 21.37 13.99 -28.00
CA SER A 479 20.03 14.59 -27.84
C SER A 479 19.24 14.71 -29.15
N GLY A 480 19.93 14.81 -30.29
CA GLY A 480 19.34 14.90 -31.63
C GLY A 480 18.82 13.56 -32.15
N ILE A 481 19.47 12.45 -31.77
CA ILE A 481 19.04 11.08 -32.07
C ILE A 481 17.66 10.76 -31.45
N ILE A 482 17.31 11.41 -30.34
CA ILE A 482 16.03 11.22 -29.61
C ILE A 482 14.89 12.09 -30.19
N ARG A 483 15.20 13.06 -31.05
CA ARG A 483 14.22 13.96 -31.69
C ARG A 483 13.84 13.55 -33.12
N ARG A 484 14.28 12.36 -33.56
CA ARG A 484 13.87 11.71 -34.81
C ARG A 484 13.17 10.40 -34.47
#